data_AF-A0A5C8SZW6-F1
#
_entry.id   AF-A0A5C8SZW6-F1
#
_cell.length_a   1.000
_cell.length_b   1.000
_cell.length_c   1.000
_cell.angle_alpha   90.00
_cell.angle_beta   90.00
_cell.angle_gamma   90.00
#
_symmetry.space_group_name_H-M   'P 1'
#
loop_
_entity.id
_entity.type
_entity.pdbx_description
1 polymer ?
#
loop_
_entity_poly.entity_id
_entity_poly.type
_entity_poly.pdbx_seq_one_letter_code
_entity_poly.pdbx_strand_id
1 'polypeptide(L)'
;SPRYVAGPRLSDVAGLSSTEGDPVPRVYGRAKLGGTLIWATRPLEVANTAVERAAAPSKGGGGQKTVRTSYAYFANLAVGLCEGEIALVRRIWADGTELDRTAITCRVHVGAATQAPDPLIVAKEGADAPAYRGLAYVVFEGLPLADYGNRIPQFAFEVVRPVNGVAPLVRAVNLIPGASEFGLDPTGVTVDLGLGRTQGANRFQLQAASDVVASLDALQALCPNLARVAVVVAWFGDDLRAGQCTVAPRVEIGAKATVGDTWRVAGLDRAQARSVSTAPDGTPAYGGTPSDAGLARLVAELARRGLAVVLYPFVMMDVAVGNALPDPYRPGALGQAAYPWRGRITCDPAPDLPGSPDGTAAAEAQVLAYFTGAEGYRRQALHYADLAAGWAAVGTPLA
;
A
#
# COMPACT_ATOMS: atom_id res chain seq x y z
N SER A 1 -55.37 -11.27 -2.37
CA SER A 1 -54.39 -10.65 -1.46
C SER A 1 -52.98 -11.00 -1.90
N PRO A 2 -52.02 -10.06 -1.95
CA PRO A 2 -50.64 -10.40 -2.29
C PRO A 2 -50.06 -11.35 -1.24
N ARG A 3 -49.35 -12.39 -1.70
CA ARG A 3 -48.64 -13.33 -0.85
C ARG A 3 -47.29 -12.72 -0.50
N TYR A 4 -47.08 -12.42 0.77
CA TYR A 4 -45.78 -11.95 1.28
C TYR A 4 -44.90 -13.18 1.53
N VAL A 5 -43.78 -13.25 0.82
CA VAL A 5 -42.73 -14.25 1.04
C VAL A 5 -41.57 -13.54 1.73
N ALA A 6 -41.19 -14.00 2.92
CA ALA A 6 -40.03 -13.47 3.61
C ALA A 6 -38.75 -14.07 3.00
N GLY A 7 -37.85 -13.20 2.53
CA GLY A 7 -36.49 -13.59 2.13
C GLY A 7 -35.58 -13.86 3.33
N PRO A 8 -34.36 -14.36 3.08
CA PRO A 8 -33.36 -14.56 4.13
C PRO A 8 -33.09 -13.26 4.91
N ARG A 9 -32.97 -13.38 6.24
CA ARG A 9 -32.73 -12.25 7.15
C ARG A 9 -31.24 -11.93 7.24
N LEU A 10 -30.93 -10.68 7.62
CA LEU A 10 -29.57 -10.28 7.97
C LEU A 10 -29.13 -11.07 9.21
N SER A 11 -28.27 -12.08 9.03
CA SER A 11 -27.57 -12.74 10.12
C SER A 11 -26.17 -12.14 10.26
N ASP A 12 -25.50 -12.39 11.39
CA ASP A 12 -24.05 -12.26 11.45
C ASP A 12 -23.43 -13.02 10.27
N VAL A 13 -22.24 -12.59 9.81
CA VAL A 13 -21.53 -13.23 8.68
C VAL A 13 -21.44 -14.73 8.97
N ALA A 14 -22.21 -15.53 8.22
CA ALA A 14 -22.20 -16.98 8.35
C ALA A 14 -20.77 -17.46 8.08
N GLY A 15 -20.27 -18.37 8.92
CA GLY A 15 -18.96 -18.98 8.75
C GLY A 15 -18.88 -19.89 7.51
N LEU A 16 -17.76 -20.57 7.37
CA LEU A 16 -17.55 -21.59 6.34
C LEU A 16 -18.56 -22.73 6.53
N SER A 17 -19.38 -23.00 5.51
CA SER A 17 -20.24 -24.20 5.46
C SER A 17 -19.64 -25.28 4.53
N SER A 18 -20.09 -26.52 4.69
CA SER A 18 -19.75 -27.65 3.80
C SER A 18 -20.99 -28.46 3.39
N THR A 19 -22.17 -27.84 3.50
CA THR A 19 -23.47 -28.49 3.29
C THR A 19 -23.90 -28.39 1.83
N GLU A 20 -24.41 -29.48 1.27
CA GLU A 20 -25.10 -29.43 -0.02
C GLU A 20 -26.48 -28.78 0.12
N GLY A 21 -26.83 -27.88 -0.81
CA GLY A 21 -28.13 -27.20 -0.85
C GLY A 21 -28.12 -25.75 -0.35
N ASP A 22 -26.99 -25.26 0.16
CA ASP A 22 -26.82 -23.84 0.46
C ASP A 22 -26.89 -23.00 -0.83
N PRO A 23 -27.58 -21.84 -0.83
CA PRO A 23 -27.69 -20.99 -2.01
C PRO A 23 -26.35 -20.33 -2.34
N VAL A 24 -26.05 -20.17 -3.63
CA VAL A 24 -24.89 -19.40 -4.09
C VAL A 24 -25.17 -17.90 -3.93
N PRO A 25 -24.39 -17.15 -3.14
CA PRO A 25 -24.63 -15.72 -2.93
C PRO A 25 -24.40 -14.88 -4.20
N ARG A 26 -25.08 -13.73 -4.28
CA ARG A 26 -24.82 -12.67 -5.27
C ARG A 26 -24.29 -11.43 -4.55
N VAL A 27 -23.14 -10.92 -4.98
CA VAL A 27 -22.52 -9.74 -4.38
C VAL A 27 -22.60 -8.55 -5.34
N TYR A 28 -22.93 -7.38 -4.80
CA TYR A 28 -22.91 -6.11 -5.52
C TYR A 28 -22.13 -5.10 -4.66
N GLY A 29 -21.01 -4.60 -5.18
CA GLY A 29 -20.09 -3.75 -4.43
C GLY A 29 -19.14 -4.57 -3.56
N ARG A 30 -19.02 -4.21 -2.28
CA ARG A 30 -18.07 -4.80 -1.34
C ARG A 30 -18.82 -5.48 -0.20
N ALA A 31 -18.61 -6.77 -0.03
CA ALA A 31 -19.28 -7.56 1.00
C ALA A 31 -18.31 -8.56 1.66
N LYS A 32 -18.57 -8.86 2.94
CA LYS A 32 -17.86 -9.92 3.66
C LYS A 32 -18.69 -11.21 3.62
N LEU A 33 -18.08 -12.32 3.21
CA LEU A 33 -18.72 -13.64 3.09
C LEU A 33 -17.90 -14.72 3.78
N GLY A 34 -18.52 -15.73 4.39
CA GLY A 34 -17.81 -16.91 4.91
C GLY A 34 -17.41 -17.92 3.84
N GLY A 35 -18.22 -18.03 2.78
CA GLY A 35 -18.04 -18.98 1.69
C GLY A 35 -18.42 -20.42 2.07
N THR A 36 -18.29 -21.33 1.10
CA THR A 36 -18.65 -22.75 1.23
C THR A 36 -17.50 -23.61 0.73
N LEU A 37 -17.12 -24.64 1.48
CA LEU A 37 -16.11 -25.61 1.07
C LEU A 37 -16.62 -26.43 -0.13
N ILE A 38 -15.96 -26.31 -1.28
CA ILE A 38 -16.37 -26.97 -2.54
C ILE A 38 -15.43 -28.09 -2.99
N TRP A 39 -14.22 -28.13 -2.44
CA TRP A 39 -13.23 -29.19 -2.67
C TRP A 39 -12.21 -29.18 -1.53
N ALA A 40 -11.72 -30.36 -1.14
CA ALA A 40 -10.62 -30.51 -0.19
C ALA A 40 -9.93 -31.86 -0.36
N THR A 41 -8.63 -31.92 -0.09
CA THR A 41 -7.96 -33.21 0.11
C THR A 41 -8.02 -33.63 1.58
N ARG A 42 -7.72 -34.90 1.85
CA ARG A 42 -7.36 -35.31 3.22
C ARG A 42 -6.19 -34.43 3.72
N PRO A 43 -6.18 -34.00 4.99
CA PRO A 43 -5.05 -33.27 5.56
C PRO A 43 -3.75 -34.05 5.39
N LEU A 44 -2.69 -33.34 5.03
CA LEU A 44 -1.34 -33.89 4.92
C LEU A 44 -0.67 -33.83 6.29
N GLU A 45 -0.22 -34.98 6.79
CA GLU A 45 0.53 -35.12 8.03
C GLU A 45 2.02 -35.28 7.73
N VAL A 46 2.86 -34.46 8.35
CA VAL A 46 4.32 -34.52 8.23
C VAL A 46 4.93 -34.81 9.60
N ALA A 47 5.56 -35.98 9.74
CA ALA A 47 6.25 -36.39 10.95
C ALA A 47 7.70 -35.85 10.98
N ASN A 48 8.04 -35.08 11.99
CA ASN A 48 9.38 -34.56 12.26
C ASN A 48 9.99 -35.30 13.46
N THR A 49 10.96 -36.18 13.21
CA THR A 49 11.63 -36.94 14.25
C THR A 49 12.96 -36.29 14.63
N ALA A 50 13.07 -35.80 15.87
CA ALA A 50 14.30 -35.27 16.45
C ALA A 50 14.86 -36.26 17.50
N VAL A 51 16.17 -36.46 17.50
CA VAL A 51 16.86 -37.27 18.52
C VAL A 51 17.58 -36.33 19.47
N GLU A 52 17.04 -36.17 20.67
CA GLU A 52 17.70 -35.46 21.76
C GLU A 52 18.61 -36.44 22.51
N ARG A 53 19.90 -36.10 22.63
CA ARG A 53 20.85 -36.83 23.47
C ARG A 53 20.93 -36.12 24.81
N ALA A 54 20.52 -36.82 25.88
CA ALA A 54 20.75 -36.32 27.23
C ALA A 54 22.27 -36.24 27.49
N ALA A 55 22.72 -35.19 28.18
CA ALA A 55 24.11 -35.07 28.63
C ALA A 55 24.46 -36.27 29.51
N ALA A 56 25.59 -36.92 29.21
CA ALA A 56 26.03 -38.10 29.93
C ALA A 56 26.36 -37.75 31.40
N PRO A 57 25.88 -38.52 32.40
CA PRO A 57 26.46 -38.46 33.73
C PRO A 57 27.93 -38.90 33.65
N SER A 58 28.80 -38.29 34.45
CA SER A 58 30.26 -38.49 34.49
C SER A 58 30.75 -39.89 34.89
N LYS A 59 29.87 -40.90 34.94
CA LYS A 59 30.17 -42.30 35.25
C LYS A 59 29.56 -43.24 34.21
N GLY A 60 30.27 -43.44 33.09
CA GLY A 60 30.27 -44.69 32.30
C GLY A 60 28.98 -45.24 31.68
N GLY A 61 27.81 -44.61 31.83
CA GLY A 61 26.56 -45.05 31.22
C GLY A 61 26.29 -44.31 29.90
N GLY A 62 26.12 -45.04 28.79
CA GLY A 62 25.77 -44.44 27.50
C GLY A 62 24.51 -43.58 27.60
N GLY A 63 24.62 -42.30 27.21
CA GLY A 63 23.53 -41.32 27.34
C GLY A 63 22.24 -41.81 26.67
N GLN A 64 21.12 -41.73 27.40
CA GLN A 64 19.80 -42.11 26.92
C GLN A 64 19.44 -41.22 25.71
N LYS A 65 19.14 -41.87 24.58
CA LYS A 65 18.62 -41.21 23.38
C LYS A 65 17.12 -41.07 23.53
N THR A 66 16.62 -39.85 23.55
CA THR A 66 15.18 -39.57 23.49
C THR A 66 14.82 -39.24 22.05
N VAL A 67 14.00 -40.08 21.42
CA VAL A 67 13.47 -39.83 20.07
C VAL A 67 12.12 -39.15 20.23
N ARG A 68 12.01 -37.89 19.80
CA ARG A 68 10.77 -37.10 19.83
C ARG A 68 10.26 -36.93 18.40
N THR A 69 9.08 -37.45 18.12
CA THR A 69 8.37 -37.19 16.85
C THR A 69 7.29 -36.15 17.08
N SER A 70 7.33 -35.03 16.35
CA SER A 70 6.25 -34.05 16.25
C SER A 70 5.54 -34.18 14.91
N TYR A 71 4.26 -33.84 14.85
CA TYR A 71 3.46 -33.90 13.62
C TYR A 71 3.03 -32.49 13.23
N ALA A 72 3.13 -32.17 11.94
CA ALA A 72 2.61 -30.94 11.34
C ALA A 72 1.51 -31.28 10.33
N TYR A 73 0.41 -30.55 10.37
CA TYR A 73 -0.75 -30.80 9.52
C TYR A 73 -0.98 -29.64 8.54
N PHE A 74 -1.29 -30.00 7.30
CA PHE A 74 -1.54 -29.05 6.21
C PHE A 74 -2.83 -29.39 5.46
N ALA A 75 -3.56 -28.37 5.01
CA ALA A 75 -4.77 -28.56 4.21
C ALA A 75 -4.62 -28.00 2.79
N ASN A 76 -5.18 -28.74 1.83
CA ASN A 76 -5.50 -28.23 0.50
C ASN A 76 -7.01 -28.14 0.40
N LEU A 77 -7.55 -26.96 0.11
CA LEU A 77 -8.98 -26.73 0.08
C LEU A 77 -9.37 -25.60 -0.88
N ALA A 78 -10.59 -25.67 -1.41
CA ALA A 78 -11.20 -24.63 -2.21
C ALA A 78 -12.51 -24.16 -1.55
N VAL A 79 -12.67 -22.84 -1.44
CA VAL A 79 -13.86 -22.19 -0.87
C VAL A 79 -14.57 -21.38 -1.94
N GLY A 80 -15.80 -21.77 -2.29
CA GLY A 80 -16.69 -21.00 -3.16
C GLY A 80 -17.27 -19.79 -2.44
N LEU A 81 -17.36 -18.65 -3.14
CA LEU A 81 -17.75 -17.37 -2.54
C LEU A 81 -19.11 -16.89 -3.02
N CYS A 82 -19.23 -16.64 -4.31
CA CYS A 82 -20.42 -16.05 -4.92
C CYS A 82 -20.46 -16.33 -6.42
N GLU A 83 -21.63 -16.21 -7.03
CA GLU A 83 -21.77 -16.32 -8.47
C GLU A 83 -21.15 -15.10 -9.18
N GLY A 84 -20.74 -15.32 -10.43
CA GLY A 84 -20.31 -14.31 -11.37
C GLY A 84 -18.90 -13.77 -11.12
N GLU A 85 -18.47 -12.93 -12.05
CA GLU A 85 -17.13 -12.36 -12.05
C GLU A 85 -17.00 -11.26 -10.99
N ILE A 86 -16.03 -11.42 -10.08
CA ILE A 86 -15.62 -10.42 -9.08
C ILE A 86 -14.37 -9.68 -9.58
N ALA A 87 -14.12 -8.47 -9.08
CA ALA A 87 -12.85 -7.79 -9.36
C ALA A 87 -11.72 -8.40 -8.54
N LEU A 88 -11.93 -8.57 -7.23
CA LEU A 88 -10.93 -9.15 -6.34
C LEU A 88 -11.52 -9.67 -5.03
N VAL A 89 -10.77 -10.56 -4.38
CA VAL A 89 -10.83 -10.76 -2.93
C VAL A 89 -9.77 -9.87 -2.30
N ARG A 90 -10.20 -8.91 -1.48
CA ARG A 90 -9.31 -7.91 -0.87
C ARG A 90 -8.64 -8.50 0.37
N ARG A 91 -9.42 -8.87 1.39
CA ARG A 91 -8.94 -9.43 2.66
C ARG A 91 -9.51 -10.82 2.90
N ILE A 92 -8.74 -11.63 3.62
CA ILE A 92 -9.13 -12.97 4.04
C ILE A 92 -8.88 -13.07 5.54
N TRP A 93 -9.84 -13.58 6.29
CA TRP A 93 -9.70 -13.88 7.71
C TRP A 93 -9.85 -15.37 7.94
N ALA A 94 -9.09 -15.90 8.89
CA ALA A 94 -9.22 -17.24 9.44
C ALA A 94 -9.42 -17.13 10.95
N ASP A 95 -10.51 -17.70 11.47
CA ASP A 95 -10.92 -17.62 12.88
C ASP A 95 -10.88 -16.19 13.44
N GLY A 96 -11.28 -15.22 12.61
CA GLY A 96 -11.35 -13.79 12.98
C GLY A 96 -10.05 -13.00 12.79
N THR A 97 -8.91 -13.65 12.53
CA THR A 97 -7.62 -12.98 12.31
C THR A 97 -7.33 -12.85 10.81
N GLU A 98 -6.88 -11.68 10.35
CA GLU A 98 -6.55 -11.46 8.93
C GLU A 98 -5.31 -12.28 8.54
N LEU A 99 -5.40 -12.99 7.42
CA LEU A 99 -4.31 -13.80 6.88
C LEU A 99 -3.32 -12.95 6.10
N ASP A 100 -2.03 -13.17 6.35
CA ASP A 100 -0.97 -12.70 5.47
C ASP A 100 -0.88 -13.57 4.23
N ARG A 101 -1.44 -13.07 3.13
CA ARG A 101 -1.46 -13.72 1.82
C ARG A 101 -0.06 -13.89 1.22
N THR A 102 0.94 -13.16 1.71
CA THR A 102 2.33 -13.33 1.28
C THR A 102 3.05 -14.48 1.98
N ALA A 103 2.47 -14.99 3.08
CA ALA A 103 3.01 -16.11 3.85
C ALA A 103 2.35 -17.47 3.50
N ILE A 104 1.34 -17.46 2.63
CA ILE A 104 0.59 -18.66 2.24
C ILE A 104 0.43 -18.76 0.72
N THR A 105 0.26 -19.98 0.21
CA THR A 105 -0.09 -20.18 -1.20
C THR A 105 -1.60 -20.15 -1.34
N CYS A 106 -2.11 -19.05 -1.90
CA CYS A 106 -3.53 -18.82 -2.10
C CYS A 106 -3.79 -18.27 -3.51
N ARG A 107 -4.77 -18.86 -4.21
CA ARG A 107 -5.17 -18.46 -5.57
C ARG A 107 -6.63 -18.08 -5.60
N VAL A 108 -6.91 -16.90 -6.14
CA VAL A 108 -8.27 -16.40 -6.33
C VAL A 108 -8.68 -16.66 -7.78
N HIS A 109 -9.80 -17.36 -7.95
CA HIS A 109 -10.48 -17.53 -9.22
C HIS A 109 -11.69 -16.62 -9.23
N VAL A 110 -11.74 -15.70 -10.19
CA VAL A 110 -12.68 -14.56 -10.14
C VAL A 110 -14.11 -14.91 -10.53
N GLY A 111 -14.37 -16.12 -11.01
CA GLY A 111 -15.71 -16.53 -11.47
C GLY A 111 -16.00 -16.18 -12.91
N ALA A 112 -14.98 -15.97 -13.74
CA ALA A 112 -15.15 -15.72 -15.17
C ALA A 112 -15.77 -16.95 -15.86
N ALA A 113 -16.58 -16.72 -16.90
CA ALA A 113 -17.21 -17.79 -17.67
C ALA A 113 -16.19 -18.70 -18.39
N THR A 114 -14.98 -18.18 -18.64
CA THR A 114 -13.90 -18.87 -19.36
C THR A 114 -12.76 -19.33 -18.45
N GLN A 115 -12.89 -19.20 -17.11
CA GLN A 115 -11.81 -19.60 -16.21
C GLN A 115 -11.48 -21.10 -16.33
N ALA A 116 -10.20 -21.41 -16.21
CA ALA A 116 -9.69 -22.77 -16.24
C ALA A 116 -9.74 -23.40 -14.83
N PRO A 117 -9.73 -24.74 -14.72
CA PRO A 117 -9.56 -25.42 -13.43
C PRO A 117 -8.28 -24.98 -12.70
N ASP A 118 -8.32 -24.99 -11.37
CA ASP A 118 -7.12 -24.69 -10.57
C ASP A 118 -6.03 -25.76 -10.76
N PRO A 119 -4.75 -25.37 -10.92
CA PRO A 119 -3.66 -26.33 -11.13
C PRO A 119 -3.52 -27.40 -10.04
N LEU A 120 -3.79 -27.08 -8.76
CA LEU A 120 -3.73 -28.05 -7.67
C LEU A 120 -4.86 -29.08 -7.76
N ILE A 121 -6.06 -28.61 -8.14
CA ILE A 121 -7.21 -29.49 -8.35
C ILE A 121 -6.97 -30.38 -9.57
N VAL A 122 -6.42 -29.84 -10.66
CA VAL A 122 -6.00 -30.63 -11.84
C VAL A 122 -4.96 -31.68 -11.47
N ALA A 123 -3.94 -31.31 -10.69
CA ALA A 123 -2.92 -32.25 -10.26
C ALA A 123 -3.50 -33.41 -9.43
N LYS A 124 -4.62 -33.17 -8.73
CA LYS A 124 -5.26 -34.17 -7.88
C LYS A 124 -6.32 -35.01 -8.60
N GLU A 125 -7.21 -34.37 -9.35
CA GLU A 125 -8.39 -34.99 -9.97
C GLU A 125 -8.18 -35.32 -11.45
N GLY A 126 -7.10 -34.83 -12.08
CA GLY A 126 -6.81 -35.08 -13.49
C GLY A 126 -7.88 -34.50 -14.41
N ALA A 127 -8.39 -35.33 -15.34
CA ALA A 127 -9.37 -34.92 -16.34
C ALA A 127 -10.74 -34.51 -15.75
N ASP A 128 -11.04 -34.96 -14.53
CA ASP A 128 -12.31 -34.70 -13.84
C ASP A 128 -12.27 -33.38 -13.04
N ALA A 129 -11.17 -32.64 -13.09
CA ALA A 129 -11.00 -31.39 -12.35
C ALA A 129 -12.04 -30.32 -12.77
N PRO A 130 -12.90 -29.86 -11.84
CA PRO A 130 -13.90 -28.86 -12.15
C PRO A 130 -13.26 -27.48 -12.40
N ALA A 131 -13.75 -26.78 -13.43
CA ALA A 131 -13.38 -25.39 -13.70
C ALA A 131 -14.18 -24.36 -12.90
N TYR A 132 -15.26 -24.80 -12.24
CA TYR A 132 -16.22 -23.96 -11.50
C TYR A 132 -16.58 -22.65 -12.23
N ARG A 133 -16.80 -22.70 -13.56
CA ARG A 133 -17.07 -21.51 -14.38
C ARG A 133 -18.30 -20.77 -13.86
N GLY A 134 -18.19 -19.44 -13.74
CA GLY A 134 -19.26 -18.62 -13.18
C GLY A 134 -19.35 -18.61 -11.65
N LEU A 135 -18.43 -19.27 -10.93
CA LEU A 135 -18.32 -19.22 -9.47
C LEU A 135 -16.96 -18.62 -9.11
N ALA A 136 -16.97 -17.55 -8.30
CA ALA A 136 -15.74 -17.04 -7.70
C ALA A 136 -15.34 -17.93 -6.52
N TYR A 137 -14.09 -18.37 -6.47
CA TYR A 137 -13.60 -19.26 -5.41
C TYR A 137 -12.13 -18.99 -5.07
N VAL A 138 -11.71 -19.43 -3.88
CA VAL A 138 -10.33 -19.31 -3.41
C VAL A 138 -9.77 -20.70 -3.12
N VAL A 139 -8.59 -21.00 -3.66
CA VAL A 139 -7.85 -22.23 -3.36
C VAL A 139 -6.70 -21.91 -2.42
N PHE A 140 -6.61 -22.68 -1.34
CA PHE A 140 -5.45 -22.71 -0.45
C PHE A 140 -4.66 -23.99 -0.70
N GLU A 141 -3.36 -23.85 -0.87
CA GLU A 141 -2.42 -24.95 -1.06
C GLU A 141 -1.46 -25.02 0.11
N GLY A 142 -1.40 -26.17 0.77
CA GLY A 142 -0.52 -26.42 1.89
C GLY A 142 -0.74 -25.45 3.07
N LEU A 143 -2.00 -25.10 3.38
CA LEU A 143 -2.30 -24.21 4.50
C LEU A 143 -1.86 -24.86 5.83
N PRO A 144 -0.93 -24.27 6.59
CA PRO A 144 -0.53 -24.80 7.89
C PRO A 144 -1.68 -24.73 8.88
N LEU A 145 -1.97 -25.84 9.58
CA LEU A 145 -3.09 -25.90 10.52
C LEU A 145 -2.70 -25.74 11.98
N ALA A 146 -1.40 -25.62 12.28
CA ALA A 146 -0.87 -25.57 13.64
C ALA A 146 -1.51 -24.43 14.46
N ASP A 147 -1.58 -23.23 13.87
CA ASP A 147 -2.14 -22.03 14.50
C ASP A 147 -3.66 -22.08 14.67
N TYR A 148 -4.32 -23.05 14.05
CA TYR A 148 -5.76 -23.25 14.09
C TYR A 148 -6.15 -24.51 14.88
N GLY A 149 -5.25 -25.01 15.75
CA GLY A 149 -5.52 -26.20 16.55
C GLY A 149 -5.65 -27.48 15.72
N ASN A 150 -4.93 -27.55 14.60
CA ASN A 150 -4.93 -28.67 13.64
C ASN A 150 -6.31 -28.99 13.03
N ARG A 151 -7.19 -27.98 12.90
CA ARG A 151 -8.45 -28.06 12.16
C ARG A 151 -8.49 -27.02 11.04
N ILE A 152 -9.41 -27.23 10.10
CA ILE A 152 -9.74 -26.21 9.11
C ILE A 152 -10.34 -24.99 9.85
N PRO A 153 -9.81 -23.77 9.65
CA PRO A 153 -10.35 -22.58 10.29
C PRO A 153 -11.65 -22.11 9.61
N GLN A 154 -12.42 -21.31 10.33
CA GLN A 154 -13.55 -20.59 9.79
C GLN A 154 -13.04 -19.41 8.97
N PHE A 155 -13.32 -19.42 7.66
CA PHE A 155 -12.88 -18.33 6.79
C PHE A 155 -13.91 -17.22 6.69
N ALA A 156 -13.44 -16.01 6.39
CA ALA A 156 -14.24 -14.94 5.83
C ALA A 156 -13.43 -14.19 4.77
N PHE A 157 -14.12 -13.64 3.77
CA PHE A 157 -13.54 -13.02 2.59
C PHE A 157 -14.20 -11.68 2.33
N GLU A 158 -13.40 -10.63 2.15
CA GLU A 158 -13.88 -9.35 1.64
C GLU A 158 -13.88 -9.42 0.11
N VAL A 159 -15.05 -9.67 -0.45
CA VAL A 159 -15.27 -9.79 -1.89
C VAL A 159 -15.66 -8.44 -2.45
N VAL A 160 -15.01 -8.05 -3.55
CA VAL A 160 -15.33 -6.83 -4.28
C VAL A 160 -15.80 -7.20 -5.67
N ARG A 161 -17.10 -7.03 -5.93
CA ARG A 161 -17.74 -7.22 -7.22
C ARG A 161 -18.25 -5.88 -7.74
N PRO A 162 -17.58 -5.28 -8.74
CA PRO A 162 -18.00 -3.98 -9.25
C PRO A 162 -19.39 -4.10 -9.87
N VAL A 163 -20.21 -3.07 -9.64
CA VAL A 163 -21.46 -2.87 -10.38
C VAL A 163 -21.19 -1.94 -11.56
N ASN A 164 -22.03 -2.01 -12.59
CA ASN A 164 -21.95 -1.07 -13.71
C ASN A 164 -21.94 0.38 -13.17
N GLY A 165 -20.97 1.17 -13.61
CA GLY A 165 -20.75 2.49 -13.05
C GLY A 165 -19.47 3.16 -13.57
N VAL A 166 -18.85 3.97 -12.71
CA VAL A 166 -17.73 4.84 -13.10
C VAL A 166 -16.43 4.06 -13.34
N ALA A 167 -16.22 2.91 -12.70
CA ALA A 167 -14.92 2.25 -12.71
C ALA A 167 -14.39 1.87 -14.11
N PRO A 168 -15.20 1.32 -15.04
CA PRO A 168 -14.78 1.11 -16.43
C PRO A 168 -14.55 2.41 -17.23
N LEU A 169 -15.05 3.56 -16.76
CA LEU A 169 -14.86 4.87 -17.41
C LEU A 169 -13.56 5.56 -16.97
N VAL A 170 -12.95 5.11 -15.86
CA VAL A 170 -11.71 5.70 -15.34
C VAL A 170 -10.54 5.30 -16.24
N ARG A 171 -9.92 6.30 -16.88
CA ARG A 171 -8.75 6.14 -17.75
C ARG A 171 -7.46 6.67 -17.14
N ALA A 172 -7.55 7.57 -16.18
CA ALA A 172 -6.41 8.17 -15.51
C ALA A 172 -6.72 8.48 -14.04
N VAL A 173 -5.70 8.41 -13.18
CA VAL A 173 -5.78 8.78 -11.76
C VAL A 173 -4.56 9.58 -11.31
N ASN A 174 -4.71 10.35 -10.23
CA ASN A 174 -3.59 10.90 -9.47
C ASN A 174 -3.27 9.98 -8.29
N LEU A 175 -2.03 9.53 -8.17
CA LEU A 175 -1.55 8.74 -7.04
C LEU A 175 -1.08 9.66 -5.93
N ILE A 176 -1.84 9.70 -4.84
CA ILE A 176 -1.67 10.56 -3.65
C ILE A 176 -1.42 9.68 -2.40
N PRO A 177 -0.86 10.20 -1.28
CA PRO A 177 -0.67 11.62 -0.91
C PRO A 177 0.55 12.31 -1.54
N GLY A 178 1.55 11.56 -2.02
CA GLY A 178 2.80 12.11 -2.56
C GLY A 178 3.81 12.63 -1.54
N ALA A 179 3.45 12.62 -0.24
CA ALA A 179 4.33 12.86 0.89
C ALA A 179 4.39 11.58 1.76
N SER A 180 5.28 10.67 1.39
CA SER A 180 5.69 9.52 2.19
C SER A 180 7.09 9.10 1.76
N GLU A 181 8.03 8.99 2.69
CA GLU A 181 9.44 8.69 2.38
C GLU A 181 9.62 7.40 1.55
N PHE A 182 8.82 6.36 1.85
CA PHE A 182 8.91 5.04 1.21
C PHE A 182 7.55 4.51 0.72
N GLY A 183 6.45 5.22 0.95
CA GLY A 183 5.10 4.73 0.63
C GLY A 183 4.82 4.48 -0.85
N LEU A 184 5.58 5.14 -1.74
CA LEU A 184 5.53 4.91 -3.18
C LEU A 184 6.41 3.75 -3.65
N ASP A 185 7.23 3.17 -2.79
CA ASP A 185 8.14 2.10 -3.17
C ASP A 185 7.40 0.75 -3.30
N PRO A 186 7.49 0.07 -4.45
CA PRO A 186 6.88 -1.25 -4.61
C PRO A 186 7.60 -2.36 -3.83
N THR A 187 8.80 -2.10 -3.30
CA THR A 187 9.55 -3.02 -2.43
C THR A 187 9.26 -2.74 -0.96
N GLY A 188 9.24 -3.77 -0.13
CA GLY A 188 9.00 -3.62 1.31
C GLY A 188 10.19 -2.96 2.01
N VAL A 189 9.94 -1.86 2.71
CA VAL A 189 10.91 -1.17 3.56
C VAL A 189 10.48 -1.32 5.01
N THR A 190 11.41 -1.66 5.89
CA THR A 190 11.18 -1.76 7.33
C THR A 190 12.02 -0.75 8.10
N VAL A 191 11.46 -0.26 9.21
CA VAL A 191 12.14 0.57 10.20
C VAL A 191 12.60 -0.34 11.33
N ASP A 192 13.87 -0.23 11.71
CA ASP A 192 14.40 -0.81 12.93
C ASP A 192 14.06 0.12 14.11
N LEU A 193 13.28 -0.38 15.05
CA LEU A 193 12.87 0.34 16.27
C LEU A 193 13.82 0.05 17.44
N GLY A 194 14.89 -0.71 17.21
CA GLY A 194 15.83 -1.18 18.21
C GLY A 194 15.31 -2.40 18.98
N LEU A 195 16.20 -3.04 19.73
CA LEU A 195 15.89 -4.19 20.60
C LEU A 195 15.19 -5.35 19.85
N GLY A 196 15.53 -5.55 18.58
CA GLY A 196 14.95 -6.59 17.72
C GLY A 196 13.52 -6.33 17.25
N ARG A 197 12.98 -5.12 17.48
CA ARG A 197 11.65 -4.73 17.01
C ARG A 197 11.77 -4.04 15.66
N THR A 198 10.90 -4.41 14.72
CA THR A 198 10.80 -3.75 13.42
C THR A 198 9.35 -3.35 13.13
N GLN A 199 9.18 -2.40 12.22
CA GLN A 199 7.88 -1.95 11.75
C GLN A 199 7.94 -1.71 10.24
N GLY A 200 6.87 -2.03 9.50
CA GLY A 200 6.77 -1.66 8.09
C GLY A 200 6.75 -0.14 7.89
N ALA A 201 7.60 0.37 6.99
CA ALA A 201 7.58 1.77 6.59
C ALA A 201 6.52 2.03 5.49
N ASN A 202 6.22 1.02 4.67
CA ASN A 202 5.32 1.11 3.52
C ASN A 202 4.49 -0.17 3.31
N ARG A 203 4.28 -0.93 4.39
CA ARG A 203 3.46 -2.14 4.40
C ARG A 203 2.60 -2.18 5.66
N PHE A 204 1.36 -1.73 5.53
CA PHE A 204 0.32 -1.76 6.57
C PHE A 204 -0.87 -2.66 6.19
N GLN A 205 -0.74 -3.44 5.11
CA GLN A 205 -1.67 -4.47 4.67
C GLN A 205 -1.01 -5.86 4.60
N LEU A 206 -1.84 -6.90 4.46
CA LEU A 206 -1.45 -8.32 4.49
C LEU A 206 -1.72 -9.07 3.16
N GLN A 207 -1.83 -8.33 2.07
CA GLN A 207 -2.21 -8.74 0.71
C GLN A 207 -1.02 -8.80 -0.26
N ALA A 208 -0.04 -7.92 -0.12
CA ALA A 208 1.10 -7.78 -1.04
C ALA A 208 2.38 -7.30 -0.32
N ALA A 209 3.47 -7.20 -1.08
CA ALA A 209 4.80 -6.81 -0.58
C ALA A 209 4.88 -5.37 -0.05
N SER A 210 4.12 -4.43 -0.63
CA SER A 210 3.98 -3.06 -0.15
C SER A 210 2.58 -2.51 -0.43
N ASP A 211 2.24 -1.41 0.22
CA ASP A 211 0.91 -0.78 0.12
C ASP A 211 0.60 -0.29 -1.29
N VAL A 212 1.60 0.22 -2.00
CA VAL A 212 1.42 0.68 -3.38
C VAL A 212 1.13 -0.48 -4.32
N VAL A 213 1.78 -1.64 -4.16
CA VAL A 213 1.50 -2.83 -4.97
C VAL A 213 0.07 -3.32 -4.73
N ALA A 214 -0.33 -3.49 -3.47
CA ALA A 214 -1.69 -3.90 -3.13
C ALA A 214 -2.75 -2.91 -3.68
N SER A 215 -2.45 -1.61 -3.64
CA SER A 215 -3.35 -0.57 -4.13
C SER A 215 -3.45 -0.56 -5.65
N LEU A 216 -2.34 -0.76 -6.37
CA LEU A 216 -2.32 -0.84 -7.83
C LEU A 216 -3.02 -2.11 -8.35
N ASP A 217 -2.84 -3.24 -7.67
CA ASP A 217 -3.56 -4.49 -8.00
C ASP A 217 -5.08 -4.29 -7.87
N ALA A 218 -5.53 -3.71 -6.75
CA ALA A 218 -6.94 -3.41 -6.54
C ALA A 218 -7.47 -2.38 -7.55
N LEU A 219 -6.66 -1.36 -7.89
CA LEU A 219 -7.04 -0.33 -8.84
C LEU A 219 -7.24 -0.91 -10.26
N GLN A 220 -6.31 -1.72 -10.76
CA GLN A 220 -6.42 -2.32 -12.10
C GLN A 220 -7.54 -3.37 -12.16
N ALA A 221 -7.77 -4.10 -11.07
CA ALA A 221 -8.90 -5.03 -10.97
C ALA A 221 -10.26 -4.30 -11.04
N LEU A 222 -10.36 -3.08 -10.51
CA LEU A 222 -11.59 -2.29 -10.52
C LEU A 222 -11.77 -1.45 -11.79
N CYS A 223 -10.68 -0.90 -12.32
CA CYS A 223 -10.65 0.02 -13.43
C CYS A 223 -9.90 -0.61 -14.61
N PRO A 224 -10.54 -1.53 -15.36
CA PRO A 224 -9.85 -2.31 -16.41
C PRO A 224 -9.36 -1.46 -17.58
N ASN A 225 -9.92 -0.25 -17.76
CA ASN A 225 -9.54 0.70 -18.82
C ASN A 225 -8.54 1.77 -18.34
N LEU A 226 -7.96 1.61 -17.14
CA LEU A 226 -6.94 2.52 -16.65
C LEU A 226 -5.71 2.48 -17.56
N ALA A 227 -5.31 3.63 -18.08
CA ALA A 227 -4.18 3.76 -18.99
C ALA A 227 -3.07 4.67 -18.47
N ARG A 228 -3.37 5.56 -17.51
CA ARG A 228 -2.41 6.57 -17.03
C ARG A 228 -2.45 6.78 -15.53
N VAL A 229 -1.29 7.03 -14.93
CA VAL A 229 -1.14 7.43 -13.52
C VAL A 229 -0.27 8.67 -13.43
N ALA A 230 -0.80 9.73 -12.81
CA ALA A 230 0.00 10.88 -12.41
C ALA A 230 0.53 10.66 -10.98
N VAL A 231 1.83 10.46 -10.84
CA VAL A 231 2.48 10.21 -9.55
C VAL A 231 2.80 11.54 -8.88
N VAL A 232 2.09 11.87 -7.80
CA VAL A 232 2.31 13.10 -7.04
C VAL A 232 3.54 12.92 -6.16
N VAL A 233 4.49 13.86 -6.20
CA VAL A 233 5.72 13.81 -5.40
C VAL A 233 5.99 15.17 -4.76
N ALA A 234 5.95 15.23 -3.42
CA ALA A 234 5.95 16.47 -2.67
C ALA A 234 7.35 16.90 -2.19
N TRP A 235 7.71 18.17 -2.43
CA TRP A 235 8.70 18.92 -1.64
C TRP A 235 7.99 19.98 -0.80
N PHE A 236 8.72 20.65 0.09
CA PHE A 236 8.14 21.51 1.11
C PHE A 236 8.64 22.95 0.98
N GLY A 237 7.68 23.86 0.76
CA GLY A 237 7.80 25.31 0.92
C GLY A 237 7.69 25.71 2.39
N ASP A 238 8.34 26.79 2.83
CA ASP A 238 8.37 27.16 4.26
C ASP A 238 8.10 28.62 4.61
N ASP A 239 7.76 29.42 3.61
CA ASP A 239 7.38 30.83 3.81
C ASP A 239 6.35 31.24 2.75
N LEU A 240 5.37 32.08 3.10
CA LEU A 240 4.42 32.65 2.15
C LEU A 240 5.00 33.83 1.35
N ARG A 241 6.16 34.36 1.73
CA ARG A 241 6.84 35.45 1.04
C ARG A 241 7.70 34.87 -0.06
N ALA A 242 7.38 35.17 -1.32
CA ALA A 242 8.08 34.63 -2.49
C ALA A 242 9.60 34.87 -2.40
N GLY A 243 10.03 36.05 -1.94
CA GLY A 243 11.44 36.38 -1.80
C GLY A 243 12.21 35.60 -0.72
N GLN A 244 11.51 34.89 0.17
CA GLN A 244 12.09 34.17 1.32
C GLN A 244 11.78 32.67 1.34
N CYS A 245 10.76 32.25 0.58
CA CYS A 245 10.31 30.87 0.54
C CYS A 245 11.36 29.95 -0.09
N THR A 246 11.73 28.91 0.64
CA THR A 246 12.59 27.83 0.14
C THR A 246 11.75 26.59 -0.13
N VAL A 247 12.08 25.84 -1.18
CA VAL A 247 11.45 24.58 -1.57
C VAL A 247 12.52 23.48 -1.54
N ALA A 248 12.39 22.56 -0.59
CA ALA A 248 13.38 21.50 -0.37
C ALA A 248 12.70 20.16 -0.02
N PRO A 249 13.34 19.02 -0.29
CA PRO A 249 12.86 17.74 0.22
C PRO A 249 13.01 17.71 1.74
N ARG A 250 12.08 17.03 2.42
CA ARG A 250 12.11 16.87 3.88
C ARG A 250 11.89 15.44 4.29
N VAL A 251 12.32 15.13 5.51
CA VAL A 251 12.11 13.86 6.18
C VAL A 251 11.10 14.00 7.31
N GLU A 252 10.47 12.90 7.73
CA GLU A 252 9.53 12.88 8.85
C GLU A 252 10.24 13.17 10.17
N ILE A 253 11.39 12.52 10.37
CA ILE A 253 12.23 12.62 11.57
C ILE A 253 13.71 12.53 11.20
N GLY A 254 14.57 13.19 11.98
CA GLY A 254 16.02 13.25 11.73
C GLY A 254 16.77 11.92 11.89
N ALA A 255 16.22 10.98 12.66
CA ALA A 255 16.83 9.65 12.86
C ALA A 255 15.81 8.55 12.59
N LYS A 256 16.04 7.76 11.54
CA LYS A 256 15.24 6.58 11.17
C LYS A 256 16.15 5.56 10.50
N ALA A 257 16.35 4.41 11.17
CA ALA A 257 17.12 3.31 10.63
C ALA A 257 16.22 2.41 9.79
N THR A 258 16.57 2.20 8.52
CA THR A 258 15.74 1.45 7.57
C THR A 258 16.49 0.29 6.93
N VAL A 259 15.75 -0.78 6.62
CA VAL A 259 16.21 -1.95 5.87
C VAL A 259 15.36 -2.07 4.60
N GLY A 260 16.01 -2.39 3.48
CA GLY A 260 15.38 -2.46 2.15
C GLY A 260 15.70 -1.23 1.28
N ASP A 261 15.62 -0.02 1.84
CA ASP A 261 16.05 1.23 1.19
C ASP A 261 16.64 2.21 2.20
N THR A 262 17.48 3.14 1.74
CA THR A 262 17.99 4.28 2.52
C THR A 262 17.53 5.57 1.86
N TRP A 263 16.81 6.40 2.61
CA TRP A 263 16.23 7.63 2.07
C TRP A 263 17.30 8.58 1.51
N ARG A 264 17.14 8.97 0.25
CA ARG A 264 17.89 10.05 -0.42
C ARG A 264 17.00 10.74 -1.46
N VAL A 265 17.13 12.06 -1.55
CA VAL A 265 16.44 12.89 -2.55
C VAL A 265 17.36 14.02 -3.01
N ALA A 266 17.52 14.20 -4.32
CA ALA A 266 18.31 15.30 -4.89
C ALA A 266 19.74 15.38 -4.34
N GLY A 267 20.36 14.22 -4.14
CA GLY A 267 21.71 14.08 -3.58
C GLY A 267 21.81 14.31 -2.07
N LEU A 268 20.71 14.67 -1.40
CA LEU A 268 20.66 14.83 0.05
C LEU A 268 20.36 13.50 0.73
N ASP A 269 21.08 13.20 1.80
CA ASP A 269 20.71 12.17 2.76
C ASP A 269 19.86 12.75 3.91
N ARG A 270 19.40 11.85 4.80
CA ARG A 270 18.56 12.23 5.94
C ARG A 270 19.24 13.22 6.88
N ALA A 271 20.56 13.15 7.05
CA ALA A 271 21.29 14.03 7.97
C ALA A 271 21.40 15.46 7.42
N GLN A 272 21.39 15.61 6.10
CA GLN A 272 21.40 16.89 5.41
C GLN A 272 20.00 17.49 5.22
N ALA A 273 18.95 16.65 5.22
CA ALA A 273 17.57 17.09 5.01
C ALA A 273 16.93 17.67 6.28
N ARG A 274 16.11 18.70 6.09
CA ARG A 274 15.27 19.24 7.16
C ARG A 274 14.15 18.25 7.50
N SER A 275 13.83 18.11 8.78
CA SER A 275 12.60 17.42 9.17
C SER A 275 11.40 18.33 8.90
N VAL A 276 10.25 17.73 8.60
CA VAL A 276 8.98 18.45 8.57
C VAL A 276 8.65 19.01 9.96
N SER A 277 7.76 20.00 10.05
CA SER A 277 7.33 20.51 11.35
C SER A 277 6.67 19.42 12.21
N THR A 278 6.59 19.69 13.51
CA THR A 278 5.90 18.83 14.47
C THR A 278 4.45 19.28 14.64
N ALA A 279 3.51 18.33 14.60
CA ALA A 279 2.11 18.53 14.96
C ALA A 279 1.93 18.69 16.48
N PRO A 280 0.79 19.22 16.97
CA PRO A 280 0.55 19.43 18.40
C PRO A 280 0.63 18.17 19.27
N ASP A 281 0.44 16.99 18.69
CA ASP A 281 0.55 15.69 19.38
C ASP A 281 1.99 15.14 19.45
N GLY A 282 2.98 15.90 18.95
CA GLY A 282 4.39 15.52 18.93
C GLY A 282 4.79 14.67 17.72
N THR A 283 3.86 14.36 16.81
CA THR A 283 4.16 13.59 15.59
C THR A 283 4.58 14.50 14.43
N PRO A 284 5.22 13.98 13.37
CA PRO A 284 5.48 14.74 12.16
C PRO A 284 4.17 15.27 11.55
N ALA A 285 4.11 16.56 11.20
CA ALA A 285 2.92 17.19 10.62
C ALA A 285 2.60 16.70 9.19
N TYR A 286 3.61 16.16 8.51
CA TYR A 286 3.51 15.56 7.18
C TYR A 286 4.30 14.25 7.12
N GLY A 287 4.04 13.45 6.08
CA GLY A 287 5.02 12.47 5.61
C GLY A 287 6.20 13.16 4.94
N GLY A 288 7.32 12.46 4.74
CA GLY A 288 8.50 13.01 4.07
C GLY A 288 8.40 12.96 2.54
N THR A 289 9.35 13.58 1.85
CA THR A 289 9.47 13.47 0.38
C THR A 289 9.79 12.03 -0.01
N PRO A 290 9.12 11.43 -1.01
CA PRO A 290 9.44 10.08 -1.49
C PRO A 290 10.90 9.93 -1.93
N SER A 291 11.55 8.81 -1.60
CA SER A 291 12.93 8.53 -2.00
C SER A 291 13.07 8.42 -3.53
N ASP A 292 14.18 8.93 -4.07
CA ASP A 292 14.42 8.88 -5.53
C ASP A 292 14.48 7.43 -6.04
N ALA A 293 15.09 6.54 -5.25
CA ALA A 293 15.22 5.12 -5.58
C ALA A 293 13.87 4.38 -5.55
N GLY A 294 13.04 4.64 -4.55
CA GLY A 294 11.69 4.08 -4.45
C GLY A 294 10.80 4.59 -5.59
N LEU A 295 10.90 5.87 -5.94
CA LEU A 295 10.19 6.45 -7.08
C LEU A 295 10.62 5.82 -8.41
N ALA A 296 11.91 5.59 -8.63
CA ALA A 296 12.40 4.91 -9.84
C ALA A 296 11.82 3.48 -9.96
N ARG A 297 11.77 2.73 -8.84
CA ARG A 297 11.14 1.40 -8.81
C ARG A 297 9.65 1.47 -9.10
N LEU A 298 8.94 2.48 -8.58
CA LEU A 298 7.52 2.66 -8.87
C LEU A 298 7.26 2.91 -10.36
N VAL A 299 8.04 3.80 -11.00
CA VAL A 299 7.88 4.09 -12.42
C VAL A 299 8.09 2.82 -13.26
N ALA A 300 9.10 2.02 -12.92
CA ALA A 300 9.33 0.72 -13.57
C ALA A 300 8.15 -0.24 -13.36
N GLU A 301 7.57 -0.31 -12.15
CA GLU A 301 6.42 -1.15 -11.86
C GLU A 301 5.15 -0.70 -12.61
N LEU A 302 4.90 0.61 -12.71
CA LEU A 302 3.80 1.16 -13.49
C LEU A 302 3.96 0.87 -14.98
N ALA A 303 5.16 1.02 -15.54
CA ALA A 303 5.47 0.67 -16.92
C ALA A 303 5.26 -0.83 -17.18
N ARG A 304 5.71 -1.70 -16.28
CA ARG A 304 5.50 -3.16 -16.35
C ARG A 304 4.01 -3.54 -16.36
N ARG A 305 3.18 -2.75 -15.68
CA ARG A 305 1.71 -2.89 -15.68
C ARG A 305 1.01 -2.35 -16.93
N GLY A 306 1.76 -1.76 -17.87
CA GLY A 306 1.22 -1.13 -19.07
C GLY A 306 0.59 0.25 -18.82
N LEU A 307 0.94 0.91 -17.71
CA LEU A 307 0.39 2.23 -17.35
C LEU A 307 1.35 3.34 -17.77
N ALA A 308 0.83 4.32 -18.50
CA ALA A 308 1.54 5.54 -18.84
C ALA A 308 1.77 6.39 -17.58
N VAL A 309 3.00 6.81 -17.32
CA VAL A 309 3.36 7.52 -16.09
C VAL A 309 3.55 9.01 -16.36
N VAL A 310 2.86 9.86 -15.61
CA VAL A 310 3.13 11.30 -15.55
C VAL A 310 3.72 11.59 -14.18
N LEU A 311 4.88 12.25 -14.13
CA LEU A 311 5.42 12.71 -12.86
C LEU A 311 4.80 14.07 -12.53
N TYR A 312 4.27 14.21 -11.32
CA TYR A 312 3.62 15.43 -10.83
C TYR A 312 4.36 15.96 -9.59
N PRO A 313 5.38 16.81 -9.78
CA PRO A 313 6.01 17.56 -8.70
C PRO A 313 5.00 18.49 -8.00
N PHE A 314 4.94 18.41 -6.68
CA PHE A 314 4.00 19.16 -5.85
C PHE A 314 4.74 19.89 -4.72
N VAL A 315 4.24 21.06 -4.33
CA VAL A 315 4.77 21.82 -3.18
C VAL A 315 3.74 21.80 -2.07
N MET A 316 4.09 21.20 -0.94
CA MET A 316 3.35 21.35 0.32
C MET A 316 3.95 22.53 1.09
N MET A 317 3.14 23.27 1.86
CA MET A 317 3.67 24.35 2.71
C MET A 317 3.81 23.86 4.13
N ASP A 318 5.05 23.78 4.60
CA ASP A 318 5.41 23.38 5.94
C ASP A 318 5.82 24.60 6.77
N VAL A 319 4.81 25.39 7.11
CA VAL A 319 4.87 26.52 8.03
C VAL A 319 4.27 26.07 9.37
N ALA A 320 5.13 25.96 10.39
CA ALA A 320 4.74 25.41 11.69
C ALA A 320 3.69 26.27 12.43
N VAL A 321 2.89 25.62 13.26
CA VAL A 321 2.01 26.31 14.23
C VAL A 321 2.88 27.15 15.17
N GLY A 322 2.49 28.41 15.40
CA GLY A 322 3.21 29.31 16.31
C GLY A 322 4.55 29.82 15.77
N ASN A 323 4.78 29.75 14.45
CA ASN A 323 5.96 30.35 13.81
C ASN A 323 6.04 31.87 14.06
N ALA A 324 7.24 32.44 13.92
CA ALA A 324 7.49 33.87 14.06
C ALA A 324 7.81 34.55 12.70
N LEU A 325 7.39 33.94 11.58
CA LEU A 325 7.65 34.50 10.25
C LEU A 325 6.79 35.77 10.04
N PRO A 326 7.34 36.85 9.45
CA PRO A 326 6.54 37.99 9.02
C PRO A 326 5.40 37.56 8.08
N ASP A 327 4.20 38.06 8.33
CA ASP A 327 3.02 37.71 7.53
C ASP A 327 2.84 38.69 6.36
N PRO A 328 3.01 38.26 5.09
CA PRO A 328 2.87 39.18 3.96
C PRO A 328 1.46 39.75 3.83
N TYR A 329 0.44 39.11 4.41
CA TYR A 329 -0.94 39.57 4.39
C TYR A 329 -1.29 40.49 5.56
N ARG A 330 -0.40 40.63 6.55
CA ARG A 330 -0.58 41.48 7.74
C ARG A 330 0.74 42.22 8.04
N PRO A 331 1.02 43.32 7.33
CA PRO A 331 2.29 44.03 7.45
C PRO A 331 2.57 44.46 8.89
N GLY A 332 3.77 44.13 9.39
CA GLY A 332 4.19 44.38 10.77
C GLY A 332 3.75 43.32 11.79
N ALA A 333 2.91 42.34 11.39
CA ALA A 333 2.58 41.19 12.23
C ALA A 333 3.57 40.03 12.01
N LEU A 334 3.78 39.25 13.07
CA LEU A 334 4.48 37.97 13.01
C LEU A 334 3.47 36.82 13.11
N GLY A 335 3.84 35.67 12.55
CA GLY A 335 3.07 34.44 12.58
C GLY A 335 2.22 34.28 11.34
N GLN A 336 2.78 33.61 10.33
CA GLN A 336 2.03 33.15 9.16
C GLN A 336 1.05 32.04 9.56
N ALA A 337 -0.02 31.87 8.75
CA ALA A 337 -0.95 30.75 8.92
C ALA A 337 -0.20 29.41 8.86
N ALA A 338 -0.54 28.49 9.76
CA ALA A 338 0.05 27.15 9.76
C ALA A 338 -0.43 26.34 8.55
N TYR A 339 0.47 25.57 7.94
CA TYR A 339 0.16 24.64 6.84
C TYR A 339 -0.67 25.25 5.70
N PRO A 340 -0.32 26.45 5.21
CA PRO A 340 -1.19 27.19 4.31
C PRO A 340 -1.26 26.53 2.93
N TRP A 341 -2.29 26.86 2.16
CA TRP A 341 -2.31 26.47 0.75
C TRP A 341 -1.19 27.19 -0.01
N ARG A 342 -0.38 26.45 -0.78
CA ARG A 342 0.75 27.00 -1.58
C ARG A 342 0.37 28.16 -2.51
N GLY A 343 -0.89 28.23 -2.95
CA GLY A 343 -1.38 29.35 -3.76
C GLY A 343 -1.47 30.68 -3.01
N ARG A 344 -1.13 30.71 -1.72
CA ARG A 344 -0.95 31.92 -0.92
C ARG A 344 0.48 32.48 -0.93
N ILE A 345 1.44 31.84 -1.61
CA ILE A 345 2.76 32.45 -1.79
C ILE A 345 2.59 33.74 -2.61
N THR A 346 3.16 34.84 -2.14
CA THR A 346 2.94 36.19 -2.68
C THR A 346 4.19 37.08 -2.50
N CYS A 347 4.22 38.25 -3.14
CA CYS A 347 5.18 39.29 -2.76
C CYS A 347 4.94 39.78 -1.33
N ASP A 348 5.96 40.36 -0.70
CA ASP A 348 5.93 40.91 0.66
C ASP A 348 6.24 42.41 0.62
N PRO A 349 5.32 43.28 1.10
CA PRO A 349 3.93 42.98 1.49
C PRO A 349 3.04 42.48 0.33
N ALA A 350 2.00 41.70 0.61
CA ALA A 350 1.08 41.17 -0.40
C ALA A 350 0.35 42.29 -1.17
N PRO A 351 -0.23 42.00 -2.36
CA PRO A 351 -1.01 42.97 -3.13
C PRO A 351 -2.08 43.67 -2.30
N ASP A 352 -2.42 44.90 -2.71
CA ASP A 352 -3.40 45.78 -2.07
C ASP A 352 -3.06 46.23 -0.63
N LEU A 353 -1.85 45.97 -0.15
CA LEU A 353 -1.37 46.42 1.17
C LEU A 353 -0.44 47.63 1.07
N PRO A 354 -0.39 48.50 2.10
CA PRO A 354 0.52 49.63 2.14
C PRO A 354 1.98 49.19 1.98
N GLY A 355 2.69 49.79 1.03
CA GLY A 355 4.09 49.49 0.75
C GLY A 355 4.33 48.19 -0.04
N SER A 356 3.27 47.55 -0.57
CA SER A 356 3.41 46.38 -1.44
C SER A 356 4.25 46.71 -2.69
N PRO A 357 5.18 45.83 -3.09
CA PRO A 357 5.93 45.97 -4.33
C PRO A 357 5.15 45.44 -5.55
N ASP A 358 3.87 45.05 -5.40
CA ASP A 358 3.09 44.46 -6.49
C ASP A 358 3.08 45.36 -7.74
N GLY A 359 3.17 44.73 -8.91
CA GLY A 359 3.31 45.41 -10.19
C GLY A 359 4.66 46.12 -10.44
N THR A 360 5.66 45.95 -9.56
CA THR A 360 6.99 46.58 -9.70
C THR A 360 8.13 45.57 -9.94
N ALA A 361 9.30 46.06 -10.35
CA ALA A 361 10.51 45.26 -10.46
C ALA A 361 10.97 44.63 -9.13
N ALA A 362 10.58 45.20 -7.97
CA ALA A 362 10.87 44.61 -6.67
C ALA A 362 10.06 43.32 -6.43
N ALA A 363 8.79 43.27 -6.87
CA ALA A 363 8.01 42.03 -6.83
C ALA A 363 8.59 40.99 -7.78
N GLU A 364 9.03 41.40 -8.98
CA GLU A 364 9.72 40.50 -9.92
C GLU A 364 10.96 39.87 -9.29
N ALA A 365 11.79 40.65 -8.59
CA ALA A 365 12.96 40.12 -7.89
C ALA A 365 12.60 39.09 -6.80
N GLN A 366 11.52 39.31 -6.06
CA GLN A 366 11.03 38.35 -5.06
C GLN A 366 10.50 37.06 -5.70
N VAL A 367 9.77 37.16 -6.81
CA VAL A 367 9.31 36.00 -7.58
C VAL A 367 10.50 35.24 -8.17
N LEU A 368 11.49 35.95 -8.71
CA LEU A 368 12.71 35.34 -9.24
C LEU A 368 13.46 34.59 -8.15
N ALA A 369 13.57 35.14 -6.94
CA ALA A 369 14.18 34.44 -5.80
C ALA A 369 13.46 33.11 -5.48
N TYR A 370 12.12 33.08 -5.50
CA TYR A 370 11.35 31.84 -5.33
C TYR A 370 11.66 30.79 -6.40
N PHE A 371 11.76 31.20 -7.67
CA PHE A 371 12.01 30.25 -8.75
C PHE A 371 13.47 29.83 -8.85
N THR A 372 14.40 30.79 -8.88
CA THR A 372 15.81 30.57 -9.23
C THR A 372 16.78 30.66 -8.07
N GLY A 373 16.31 30.88 -6.85
CA GLY A 373 17.14 30.75 -5.65
C GLY A 373 17.76 29.36 -5.53
N ALA A 374 18.81 29.23 -4.71
CA ALA A 374 19.53 27.96 -4.52
C ALA A 374 18.61 26.82 -4.02
N GLU A 375 17.61 27.15 -3.21
CA GLU A 375 16.51 26.26 -2.81
C GLU A 375 15.17 26.73 -3.40
N GLY A 376 15.16 27.19 -4.65
CA GLY A 376 13.95 27.65 -5.33
C GLY A 376 13.16 26.52 -6.02
N TYR A 377 11.93 26.81 -6.43
CA TYR A 377 11.03 25.87 -7.12
C TYR A 377 11.65 25.23 -8.37
N ARG A 378 12.50 25.97 -9.11
CA ARG A 378 13.18 25.44 -10.31
C ARG A 378 14.08 24.25 -9.99
N ARG A 379 14.68 24.19 -8.79
CA ARG A 379 15.50 23.06 -8.36
C ARG A 379 14.69 21.77 -8.29
N GLN A 380 13.48 21.83 -7.73
CA GLN A 380 12.56 20.67 -7.70
C GLN A 380 12.22 20.21 -9.12
N ALA A 381 11.84 21.14 -9.99
CA ALA A 381 11.45 20.83 -11.36
C ALA A 381 12.60 20.18 -12.15
N LEU A 382 13.81 20.73 -12.05
CA LEU A 382 14.99 20.18 -12.72
C LEU A 382 15.40 18.82 -12.18
N HIS A 383 15.39 18.63 -10.84
CA HIS A 383 15.69 17.34 -10.23
C HIS A 383 14.82 16.21 -10.82
N TYR A 384 13.51 16.45 -10.91
CA TYR A 384 12.59 15.46 -11.46
C TYR A 384 12.67 15.32 -12.99
N ALA A 385 13.02 16.38 -13.72
CA ALA A 385 13.32 16.29 -15.15
C ALA A 385 14.56 15.43 -15.41
N ASP A 386 15.61 15.59 -14.59
CA ASP A 386 16.86 14.81 -14.69
C ASP A 386 16.62 13.33 -14.35
N LEU A 387 15.83 13.04 -13.31
CA LEU A 387 15.40 11.67 -13.01
C LEU A 387 14.63 11.05 -14.17
N ALA A 388 13.66 11.78 -14.74
CA ALA A 388 12.87 11.30 -15.87
C ALA A 388 13.74 11.02 -17.10
N ALA A 389 14.72 11.89 -17.39
CA ALA A 389 15.69 11.68 -18.46
C ALA A 389 16.55 10.42 -18.21
N GLY A 390 16.99 10.22 -16.96
CA GLY A 390 17.73 9.02 -16.55
C GLY A 390 16.91 7.73 -16.73
N TRP A 391 15.63 7.74 -16.34
CA TRP A 391 14.74 6.59 -16.53
C TRP A 391 14.47 6.30 -18.01
N ALA A 392 14.28 7.34 -18.82
CA ALA A 392 14.11 7.19 -20.27
C ALA A 392 15.35 6.55 -20.92
N ALA A 393 16.56 6.94 -20.49
CA ALA A 393 17.81 6.39 -21.00
C ALA A 393 17.98 4.88 -20.71
N VAL A 394 17.36 4.36 -19.65
CA VAL A 394 17.36 2.93 -19.30
C VAL A 394 16.10 2.18 -19.75
N GLY A 395 15.27 2.78 -20.60
CA GLY A 395 14.14 2.12 -21.25
C GLY A 395 12.79 2.28 -20.56
N THR A 396 12.67 3.21 -19.58
CA THR A 396 11.41 3.48 -18.86
C THR A 396 11.01 4.96 -19.01
N PRO A 397 10.67 5.43 -20.23
CA PRO A 397 10.29 6.83 -20.43
C PRO A 397 8.95 7.14 -19.75
N LEU A 398 8.80 8.38 -19.28
CA LEU A 398 7.51 8.93 -18.90
C LEU A 398 6.64 9.20 -20.13
N ALA A 399 5.33 9.35 -19.90
CA ALA A 399 4.29 9.50 -20.92
C ALA A 399 4.28 10.84 -21.66
#